data_AF-A0A4P5X8M1-F1
#
_entry.id   AF-A0A4P5X8M1-F1
#
_cell.length_a   1.000
_cell.length_b   1.000
_cell.length_c   1.000
_cell.angle_alpha   90.00
_cell.angle_beta   90.00
_cell.angle_gamma   90.00
#
_symmetry.space_group_name_H-M   'P 1'
#
loop_
_entity.id
_entity.type
_entity.pdbx_description
1 polymer ?
#
loop_
_entity_poly.entity_id
_entity_poly.type
_entity_poly.pdbx_seq_one_letter_code
_entity_poly.pdbx_strand_id
1 'polypeptide(L)'
;MQLALFSPLTIPTVFRRLPAFPTVRFTAMAKRPRTVPLFDLVPGKKPADAARPAGNAPIPTLPENAANIEIKPVIREPQGEKLRESSRGALVPTSERGVPMPLVFIGIFIALLVCLGAYVLGTSVGSSKKEKELAGVMRQDPPAIREAGPGLGGSPMGNLEPTEPNAKAKPQTKSNAAGDASPNAANKSTQIGGVTFPNIAPEAFDNPPADKELMIASNDAQGWVSTDTRTRGLNYMTLGVLSRRDGGYAVMLLHANGIPAVAMPVDSGGSSANNRGPLLYRVWLLQGITSEEWRANDSRKGELDKRVREIGKAWKQAKGPTDFADAYWDKLD
;
A
#
# COMPACT_ATOMS: atom_id res chain seq x y z
N MET A 1 13.27 -74.28 -4.37
CA MET A 1 14.41 -73.34 -4.23
C MET A 1 14.41 -72.42 -5.44
N GLN A 2 13.94 -71.18 -5.29
CA GLN A 2 14.01 -70.13 -6.31
C GLN A 2 14.71 -68.94 -5.67
N LEU A 3 15.92 -68.64 -6.16
CA LEU A 3 16.71 -67.47 -5.77
C LEU A 3 16.25 -66.28 -6.63
N ALA A 4 15.54 -65.34 -6.02
CA ALA A 4 15.19 -64.07 -6.64
C ALA A 4 16.37 -63.10 -6.51
N LEU A 5 16.96 -62.74 -7.66
CA LEU A 5 17.97 -61.71 -7.80
C LEU A 5 17.31 -60.32 -7.68
N PHE A 6 17.68 -59.57 -6.64
CA PHE A 6 17.31 -58.16 -6.50
C PHE A 6 18.28 -57.29 -7.30
N SER A 7 17.76 -56.53 -8.27
CA SER A 7 18.52 -55.49 -8.95
C SER A 7 18.56 -54.20 -8.11
N PRO A 8 19.69 -53.47 -8.08
CA PRO A 8 19.81 -52.22 -7.33
C PRO A 8 19.08 -51.08 -8.04
N LEU A 9 18.23 -50.39 -7.27
CA LEU A 9 17.44 -49.23 -7.69
C LEU A 9 18.39 -48.04 -7.92
N THR A 10 18.53 -47.61 -9.18
CA THR A 10 19.32 -46.42 -9.54
C THR A 10 18.44 -45.17 -9.40
N ILE A 11 18.74 -44.31 -8.44
CA ILE A 11 18.02 -43.05 -8.20
C ILE A 11 18.68 -41.95 -9.07
N PRO A 12 17.96 -41.29 -9.99
CA PRO A 12 18.53 -40.20 -10.77
C PRO A 12 18.66 -38.93 -9.91
N THR A 13 19.90 -38.51 -9.68
CA THR A 13 20.25 -37.25 -8.99
C THR A 13 19.95 -36.06 -9.89
N VAL A 14 18.76 -35.49 -9.78
CA VAL A 14 18.39 -34.25 -10.47
C VAL A 14 18.89 -33.06 -9.65
N PHE A 15 20.09 -32.57 -9.97
CA PHE A 15 20.63 -31.31 -9.44
C PHE A 15 19.84 -30.12 -10.03
N ARG A 16 18.80 -29.66 -9.32
CA ARG A 16 18.14 -28.38 -9.62
C ARG A 16 19.09 -27.23 -9.30
N ARG A 17 19.55 -26.51 -10.33
CA ARG A 17 20.22 -25.20 -10.18
C ARG A 17 19.26 -24.23 -9.50
N LEU A 18 19.62 -23.76 -8.31
CA LEU A 18 18.94 -22.66 -7.64
C LEU A 18 19.19 -21.34 -8.40
N PRO A 19 18.18 -20.47 -8.57
CA PRO A 19 18.36 -19.17 -9.18
C PRO A 19 19.20 -18.26 -8.26
N ALA A 20 20.11 -17.51 -8.87
CA ALA A 20 20.96 -16.54 -8.19
C ALA A 20 20.11 -15.41 -7.58
N PHE A 21 20.28 -15.15 -6.28
CA PHE A 21 19.63 -14.04 -5.60
C PHE A 21 20.25 -12.69 -6.02
N PRO A 22 19.45 -11.63 -6.22
CA PRO A 22 19.98 -10.31 -6.55
C PRO A 22 20.68 -9.66 -5.34
N THR A 23 21.91 -9.21 -5.56
CA THR A 23 22.73 -8.48 -4.59
C THR A 23 22.10 -7.11 -4.27
N VAL A 24 21.59 -6.94 -3.04
CA VAL A 24 21.08 -5.66 -2.54
C VAL A 24 22.25 -4.79 -2.09
N ARG A 25 22.52 -3.69 -2.79
CA ARG A 25 23.48 -2.66 -2.37
C ARG A 25 22.81 -1.70 -1.39
N PHE A 26 23.29 -1.70 -0.15
CA PHE A 26 22.93 -0.68 0.84
C PHE A 26 23.84 0.54 0.69
N THR A 27 23.27 1.65 0.21
CA THR A 27 23.94 2.94 0.21
C THR A 27 23.62 3.65 1.52
N ALA A 28 24.59 3.72 2.44
CA ALA A 28 24.46 4.49 3.67
C ALA A 28 24.48 6.01 3.35
N MET A 29 23.33 6.68 3.46
CA MET A 29 23.24 8.14 3.38
C MET A 29 23.58 8.77 4.74
N ALA A 30 24.72 9.45 4.80
CA ALA A 30 25.11 10.29 5.93
C ALA A 30 24.17 11.51 6.05
N LYS A 31 23.52 11.62 7.21
CA LYS A 31 22.56 12.66 7.58
C LYS A 31 23.30 13.98 7.83
N ARG A 32 23.23 14.94 6.91
CA ARG A 32 23.72 16.31 7.15
C ARG A 32 22.68 17.12 7.96
N PRO A 33 23.09 17.87 9.00
CA PRO A 33 22.20 18.77 9.71
C PRO A 33 21.78 19.93 8.80
N ARG A 34 20.47 20.16 8.65
CA ARG A 34 19.91 21.34 7.97
C ARG A 34 19.92 22.51 8.95
N THR A 35 20.78 23.49 8.68
CA THR A 35 20.69 24.85 9.23
C THR A 35 19.52 25.54 8.55
N VAL A 36 18.52 25.96 9.32
CA VAL A 36 17.37 26.73 8.82
C VAL A 36 17.71 28.21 8.98
N PRO A 37 17.70 29.03 7.92
CA PRO A 37 17.82 30.47 8.08
C PRO A 37 16.54 31.02 8.71
N LEU A 38 16.73 31.65 9.86
CA LEU A 38 15.77 32.50 10.55
C LEU A 38 15.68 33.82 9.78
N PHE A 39 14.66 33.99 8.92
CA PHE A 39 14.36 35.28 8.30
C PHE A 39 12.87 35.63 8.46
N ASP A 40 12.67 36.67 9.27
CA ASP A 40 11.73 37.78 9.16
C ASP A 40 10.23 37.53 8.95
N LEU A 41 9.54 37.62 10.08
CA LEU A 41 8.16 38.09 10.21
C LEU A 41 8.08 39.57 9.76
N VAL A 42 7.52 39.82 8.58
CA VAL A 42 7.00 41.15 8.20
C VAL A 42 5.47 41.06 8.10
N PRO A 43 4.70 41.73 8.98
CA PRO A 43 3.27 41.84 8.82
C PRO A 43 2.93 43.11 8.00
N GLY A 44 2.07 42.97 7.01
CA GLY A 44 1.29 44.09 6.49
C GLY A 44 1.61 44.52 5.06
N LYS A 45 0.88 43.94 4.11
CA LYS A 45 0.39 44.69 2.95
C LYS A 45 -0.84 44.01 2.36
N LYS A 46 -2.02 44.59 2.60
CA LYS A 46 -3.24 44.28 1.83
C LYS A 46 -3.01 44.75 0.39
N PRO A 47 -3.10 43.89 -0.63
CA PRO A 47 -3.26 44.37 -2.00
C PRO A 47 -4.70 44.87 -2.18
N ALA A 48 -4.78 46.07 -2.76
CA ALA A 48 -5.98 46.80 -3.10
C ALA A 48 -6.81 46.08 -4.18
N ASP A 49 -8.11 46.39 -4.16
CA ASP A 49 -9.12 46.02 -5.15
C ASP A 49 -8.64 46.27 -6.59
N ALA A 50 -8.45 45.18 -7.34
CA ALA A 50 -8.33 45.23 -8.78
C ALA A 50 -9.72 45.00 -9.39
N ALA A 51 -10.25 46.07 -9.98
CA ALA A 51 -11.52 46.11 -10.70
C ALA A 51 -11.62 45.01 -11.77
N ARG A 52 -12.77 44.32 -11.80
CA ARG A 52 -13.19 43.43 -12.90
C ARG A 52 -13.45 44.26 -14.17
N PRO A 53 -12.80 43.97 -15.31
CA PRO A 53 -13.33 44.40 -16.59
C PRO A 53 -14.50 43.47 -16.98
N ALA A 54 -15.68 44.06 -17.08
CA ALA A 54 -16.80 43.47 -17.79
C ALA A 54 -16.49 43.54 -19.30
N GLY A 55 -16.42 42.39 -19.96
CA GLY A 55 -16.17 42.30 -21.39
C GLY A 55 -16.58 40.93 -21.92
N ASN A 56 -17.85 40.80 -22.30
CA ASN A 56 -18.34 39.70 -23.12
C ASN A 56 -17.68 39.79 -24.49
N ALA A 57 -16.69 38.93 -24.76
CA ALA A 57 -16.19 38.70 -26.10
C ALA A 57 -17.11 37.65 -26.80
N PRO A 58 -17.55 37.89 -28.04
CA PRO A 58 -18.33 36.92 -28.79
C PRO A 58 -17.50 35.69 -29.15
N ILE A 59 -18.14 34.52 -29.06
CA ILE A 59 -17.60 33.20 -29.37
C ILE A 59 -17.30 33.14 -30.88
N PRO A 60 -16.07 32.83 -31.31
CA PRO A 60 -15.78 32.58 -32.72
C PRO A 60 -16.42 31.25 -33.14
N THR A 61 -17.34 31.31 -34.09
CA THR A 61 -17.88 30.16 -34.81
C THR A 61 -16.77 29.47 -35.60
N LEU A 62 -16.55 28.18 -35.30
CA LEU A 62 -15.66 27.30 -36.04
C LEU A 62 -16.20 27.08 -37.47
N PRO A 63 -15.36 27.14 -38.51
CA PRO A 63 -15.79 26.87 -39.88
C PRO A 63 -16.09 25.38 -40.09
N GLU A 64 -17.33 25.11 -40.47
CA GLU A 64 -17.90 23.82 -40.88
C GLU A 64 -17.44 23.45 -42.31
N ASN A 65 -16.12 23.30 -42.52
CA ASN A 65 -15.59 22.77 -43.77
C ASN A 65 -14.16 22.22 -43.59
N ALA A 66 -14.06 21.03 -43.00
CA ALA A 66 -12.87 20.19 -43.09
C ALA A 66 -13.23 18.94 -43.91
N ALA A 67 -13.43 19.18 -45.21
CA ALA A 67 -13.47 18.13 -46.21
C ALA A 67 -12.07 17.49 -46.30
N ASN A 68 -12.05 16.16 -46.15
CA ASN A 68 -11.18 15.24 -46.88
C ASN A 68 -9.67 15.54 -46.86
N ILE A 69 -9.00 15.26 -45.74
CA ILE A 69 -7.55 15.14 -45.71
C ILE A 69 -7.19 13.71 -46.13
N GLU A 70 -6.87 13.56 -47.42
CA GLU A 70 -6.27 12.35 -47.99
C GLU A 70 -4.86 12.18 -47.41
N ILE A 71 -4.71 11.22 -46.49
CA ILE A 71 -3.43 10.90 -45.85
C ILE A 71 -2.58 10.13 -46.87
N LYS A 72 -1.69 10.83 -47.56
CA LYS A 72 -0.62 10.21 -48.36
C LYS A 72 0.42 9.58 -47.41
N PRO A 73 0.68 8.26 -47.47
CA PRO A 73 1.71 7.64 -46.64
C PRO A 73 3.10 8.13 -47.05
N VAL A 74 3.73 8.92 -46.19
CA VAL A 74 5.14 9.29 -46.32
C VAL A 74 5.99 8.11 -45.85
N ILE A 75 6.46 7.31 -46.80
CA ILE A 75 7.50 6.31 -46.60
C ILE A 75 8.80 7.08 -46.31
N ARG A 76 9.20 7.15 -45.04
CA ARG A 76 10.53 7.65 -44.64
C ARG A 76 11.55 6.56 -44.95
N GLU A 77 12.39 6.80 -45.94
CA GLU A 77 13.61 6.04 -46.17
C GLU A 77 14.55 6.12 -44.95
N PRO A 78 15.23 5.02 -44.58
CA PRO A 78 16.27 5.03 -43.56
C PRO A 78 17.51 5.75 -44.10
N GLN A 79 17.71 6.99 -43.65
CA GLN A 79 18.96 7.72 -43.83
C GLN A 79 20.07 6.96 -43.09
N GLY A 80 21.00 6.39 -43.86
CA GLY A 80 22.18 5.69 -43.37
C GLY A 80 23.02 6.56 -42.45
N GLU A 81 23.19 6.08 -41.22
CA GLU A 81 24.04 6.67 -40.21
C GLU A 81 25.50 6.48 -40.63
N LYS A 82 26.07 7.55 -41.20
CA LYS A 82 27.49 7.66 -41.53
C LYS A 82 28.33 7.44 -40.28
N LEU A 83 29.08 6.35 -40.31
CA LEU A 83 30.31 6.10 -39.56
C LEU A 83 31.11 7.40 -39.37
N ARG A 84 31.03 7.98 -38.17
CA ARG A 84 32.05 8.89 -37.65
C ARG A 84 33.03 8.09 -36.80
N GLU A 85 33.86 7.38 -37.53
CA GLU A 85 35.18 6.95 -37.08
C GLU A 85 36.09 8.19 -37.13
N SER A 86 36.31 8.86 -35.99
CA SER A 86 37.49 9.70 -35.84
C SER A 86 37.79 10.06 -34.39
N SER A 87 39.00 9.66 -34.01
CA SER A 87 39.93 10.40 -33.15
C SER A 87 40.02 10.06 -31.67
N ARG A 88 41.14 9.37 -31.40
CA ARG A 88 42.13 9.63 -30.33
C ARG A 88 41.68 9.18 -28.93
N GLY A 89 42.19 8.09 -28.39
CA GLY A 89 43.63 7.83 -28.23
C GLY A 89 44.16 8.53 -26.98
N ALA A 90 43.59 8.21 -25.82
CA ALA A 90 44.17 8.49 -24.52
C ALA A 90 44.18 7.18 -23.73
N LEU A 91 45.35 6.55 -23.68
CA LEU A 91 45.63 5.39 -22.84
C LEU A 91 45.48 5.82 -21.38
N VAL A 92 44.29 5.64 -20.83
CA VAL A 92 44.10 5.61 -19.38
C VAL A 92 44.58 4.24 -18.92
N PRO A 93 45.64 4.12 -18.10
CA PRO A 93 45.98 2.87 -17.46
C PRO A 93 44.87 2.57 -16.46
N THR A 94 43.84 1.85 -16.88
CA THR A 94 42.91 1.19 -15.98
C THR A 94 43.70 0.14 -15.23
N SER A 95 44.19 0.50 -14.05
CA SER A 95 44.71 -0.43 -13.06
C SER A 95 43.55 -1.32 -12.60
N GLU A 96 43.19 -2.30 -13.41
CA GLU A 96 42.27 -3.37 -13.08
C GLU A 96 42.96 -4.33 -12.10
N ARG A 97 43.17 -3.89 -10.86
CA ARG A 97 43.19 -4.84 -9.74
C ARG A 97 41.75 -5.25 -9.47
N GLY A 98 41.20 -6.03 -10.37
CA GLY A 98 39.95 -6.74 -10.14
C GLY A 98 40.18 -7.67 -8.95
N VAL A 99 39.56 -7.33 -7.81
CA VAL A 99 39.51 -8.25 -6.67
C VAL A 99 38.77 -9.49 -7.18
N PRO A 100 39.38 -10.69 -7.10
CA PRO A 100 38.74 -11.88 -7.63
C PRO A 100 37.40 -12.08 -6.91
N MET A 101 36.31 -12.09 -7.68
CA MET A 101 34.94 -12.25 -7.17
C MET A 101 34.78 -13.37 -6.11
N PRO A 102 35.48 -14.51 -6.18
CA PRO A 102 35.43 -15.52 -5.12
C PRO A 102 35.80 -15.00 -3.72
N LEU A 103 36.79 -14.12 -3.60
CA LEU A 103 37.20 -13.55 -2.30
C LEU A 103 36.10 -12.67 -1.69
N VAL A 104 35.34 -11.97 -2.53
CA VAL A 104 34.22 -11.14 -2.07
C VAL A 104 33.11 -12.02 -1.47
N PHE A 105 32.77 -13.14 -2.12
CA PHE A 105 31.77 -14.07 -1.60
C PHE A 105 32.20 -14.75 -0.30
N ILE A 106 33.48 -15.12 -0.17
CA ILE A 106 34.02 -15.66 1.08
C ILE A 106 33.90 -14.64 2.21
N GLY A 107 34.23 -13.37 1.95
CA GLY A 107 34.07 -12.29 2.93
C GLY A 107 32.63 -12.10 3.39
N ILE A 108 31.67 -12.10 2.46
CA ILE A 108 30.23 -12.00 2.78
C ILE A 108 29.76 -13.20 3.60
N PHE A 109 30.19 -14.41 3.25
CA PHE A 109 29.81 -15.63 3.97
C PHE A 109 30.31 -15.63 5.42
N ILE A 110 31.57 -15.22 5.65
CA ILE A 110 32.13 -15.09 7.00
C ILE A 110 31.36 -14.05 7.81
N ALA A 111 31.02 -12.90 7.21
CA ALA A 111 30.24 -11.86 7.87
C ALA A 111 28.84 -12.36 8.30
N LEU A 112 28.16 -13.13 7.43
CA LEU A 112 26.86 -13.72 7.75
C LEU A 112 26.95 -14.76 8.87
N LEU A 113 28.00 -15.60 8.90
CA LEU A 113 28.22 -16.55 10.00
C LEU A 113 28.46 -15.85 11.34
N VAL A 114 29.22 -14.75 11.34
CA VAL A 114 29.44 -13.94 12.56
C VAL A 114 28.13 -13.31 13.04
N CYS A 115 27.31 -12.75 12.14
CA CYS A 115 25.98 -12.22 12.49
C CYS A 115 25.05 -13.30 13.05
N LEU A 116 25.02 -14.49 12.44
CA LEU A 116 24.20 -15.60 12.92
C LEU A 116 24.67 -16.08 14.30
N GLY A 117 25.98 -16.22 14.51
CA GLY A 117 26.56 -16.56 15.81
C GLY A 117 26.19 -15.54 16.90
N ALA A 118 26.31 -14.25 16.59
CA ALA A 118 25.92 -13.17 17.51
C ALA A 118 24.42 -13.20 17.83
N TYR A 119 23.56 -13.51 16.86
CA TYR A 119 22.12 -13.66 17.07
C TYR A 119 21.78 -14.84 17.99
N VAL A 120 22.40 -16.01 17.78
CA VAL A 120 22.20 -17.20 18.62
C VAL A 120 22.72 -16.97 20.05
N LEU A 121 23.88 -16.32 20.19
CA LEU A 121 24.41 -15.92 21.51
C LEU A 121 23.50 -14.89 22.20
N GLY A 122 22.99 -13.90 21.47
CA GLY A 122 22.07 -12.90 22.02
C GLY A 122 20.74 -13.49 22.50
N THR A 123 20.18 -14.44 21.74
CA THR A 123 18.90 -15.09 22.09
C THR A 123 19.04 -16.02 23.29
N SER A 124 20.13 -16.80 23.39
CA SER A 124 20.37 -17.70 24.53
C SER A 124 20.64 -16.97 25.85
N VAL A 125 21.36 -15.85 25.83
CA VAL A 125 21.58 -15.01 27.02
C VAL A 125 20.30 -14.26 27.42
N GLY A 126 19.48 -13.85 26.44
CA GLY A 126 18.23 -13.12 26.67
C GLY A 126 17.12 -13.98 27.29
N SER A 127 16.95 -15.22 26.84
CA SER A 127 15.94 -16.15 27.36
C SER A 127 16.15 -16.46 28.84
N SER A 128 17.42 -16.63 29.25
CA SER A 128 17.79 -16.96 30.64
C SER A 128 17.47 -15.85 31.65
N LYS A 129 17.43 -14.59 31.22
CA LYS A 129 17.05 -13.46 32.09
C LYS A 129 15.53 -13.32 32.22
N LYS A 130 14.79 -13.58 31.14
CA LYS A 130 13.32 -13.49 31.16
C LYS A 130 12.68 -14.55 32.04
N GLU A 131 13.24 -15.75 32.13
CA GLU A 131 12.72 -16.77 33.05
C GLU A 131 12.85 -16.35 34.52
N LYS A 132 13.94 -15.66 34.91
CA LYS A 132 14.12 -15.16 36.28
C LYS A 132 13.19 -14.01 36.63
N GLU A 133 12.89 -13.14 35.66
CA GLU A 133 11.94 -12.04 35.87
C GLU A 133 10.49 -12.52 35.82
N LEU A 134 10.14 -13.47 34.93
CA LEU A 134 8.80 -14.07 34.90
C LEU A 134 8.54 -15.01 36.07
N ALA A 135 9.55 -15.66 36.65
CA ALA A 135 9.38 -16.46 37.86
C ALA A 135 8.91 -15.61 39.07
N GLY A 136 9.21 -14.31 39.09
CA GLY A 136 8.69 -13.38 40.11
C GLY A 136 7.27 -12.86 39.83
N VAL A 137 6.79 -12.95 38.59
CA VAL A 137 5.49 -12.41 38.15
C VAL A 137 4.43 -13.51 37.97
N MET A 138 4.84 -14.76 37.72
CA MET A 138 3.93 -15.89 37.67
C MET A 138 3.51 -16.33 39.08
N ARG A 139 2.34 -15.82 39.47
CA ARG A 139 1.39 -16.35 40.47
C ARG A 139 1.71 -16.05 41.93
N GLN A 140 1.24 -14.88 42.39
CA GLN A 140 0.38 -14.95 43.57
C GLN A 140 -0.85 -15.77 43.17
N ASP A 141 -0.98 -16.96 43.74
CA ASP A 141 -2.21 -17.74 43.58
C ASP A 141 -3.39 -16.84 43.97
N PRO A 142 -4.47 -16.82 43.15
CA PRO A 142 -5.63 -16.03 43.48
C PRO A 142 -6.11 -16.45 44.87
N PRO A 143 -6.41 -15.48 45.77
CA PRO A 143 -6.83 -15.80 47.13
C PRO A 143 -8.03 -16.75 47.05
N ALA A 144 -7.93 -17.86 47.77
CA ALA A 144 -8.96 -18.90 47.77
C ALA A 144 -10.33 -18.25 47.99
N ILE A 145 -11.18 -18.35 46.97
CA ILE A 145 -12.58 -17.96 47.06
C ILE A 145 -13.17 -18.88 48.12
N ARG A 146 -13.45 -18.32 49.31
CA ARG A 146 -14.16 -19.03 50.37
C ARG A 146 -15.51 -19.42 49.80
N GLU A 147 -15.67 -20.70 49.48
CA GLU A 147 -16.95 -21.29 49.13
C GLU A 147 -17.93 -20.96 50.26
N ALA A 148 -19.01 -20.26 49.90
CA ALA A 148 -20.09 -19.95 50.81
C ALA A 148 -20.65 -21.28 51.33
N GLY A 149 -20.55 -21.47 52.65
CA GLY A 149 -21.01 -22.68 53.32
C GLY A 149 -22.50 -22.96 53.09
N PRO A 150 -22.94 -24.22 53.23
CA PRO A 150 -24.34 -24.59 53.13
C PRO A 150 -25.07 -24.15 54.40
N GLY A 151 -25.49 -22.89 54.41
CA GLY A 151 -26.24 -22.25 55.49
C GLY A 151 -27.71 -22.10 55.11
N LEU A 152 -28.51 -23.03 55.61
CA LEU A 152 -29.98 -23.02 55.63
C LEU A 152 -30.57 -21.69 56.11
N GLY A 153 -31.67 -21.27 55.46
CA GLY A 153 -32.82 -20.71 56.16
C GLY A 153 -33.08 -19.21 55.98
N GLY A 154 -34.26 -18.90 55.44
CA GLY A 154 -35.01 -17.69 55.79
C GLY A 154 -35.23 -16.68 54.67
N SER A 155 -36.29 -16.93 53.89
CA SER A 155 -37.46 -16.05 53.58
C SER A 155 -37.35 -14.52 53.62
N PRO A 156 -38.35 -13.79 53.09
CA PRO A 156 -38.90 -13.77 51.73
C PRO A 156 -39.03 -12.31 51.20
N MET A 157 -39.39 -12.16 49.93
CA MET A 157 -40.04 -10.97 49.33
C MET A 157 -39.56 -9.58 49.81
N GLY A 158 -38.45 -9.11 49.24
CA GLY A 158 -38.13 -7.68 49.18
C GLY A 158 -38.56 -7.12 47.83
N ASN A 159 -39.60 -6.29 47.86
CA ASN A 159 -40.21 -5.55 46.76
C ASN A 159 -39.14 -4.88 45.85
N LEU A 160 -38.80 -5.50 44.71
CA LEU A 160 -38.10 -4.83 43.62
C LEU A 160 -39.16 -4.08 42.81
N GLU A 161 -39.39 -2.86 43.25
CA GLU A 161 -39.96 -1.78 42.47
C GLU A 161 -39.35 -1.82 41.05
N PRO A 162 -40.16 -1.98 39.99
CA PRO A 162 -39.67 -1.84 38.63
C PRO A 162 -39.23 -0.39 38.48
N THR A 163 -37.93 -0.13 38.67
CA THR A 163 -37.35 1.12 38.23
C THR A 163 -37.51 1.13 36.72
N GLU A 164 -38.54 1.85 36.26
CA GLU A 164 -38.70 2.20 34.85
C GLU A 164 -37.32 2.64 34.35
N PRO A 165 -36.76 2.01 33.31
CA PRO A 165 -35.61 2.58 32.66
C PRO A 165 -36.10 3.92 32.12
N ASN A 166 -35.68 4.99 32.79
CA ASN A 166 -35.81 6.36 32.36
C ASN A 166 -35.16 6.43 30.98
N ALA A 167 -35.98 6.14 29.97
CA ALA A 167 -35.69 6.27 28.57
C ALA A 167 -35.61 7.77 28.32
N LYS A 168 -34.49 8.33 28.76
CA LYS A 168 -33.97 9.59 28.25
C LYS A 168 -33.93 9.37 26.74
N ALA A 169 -34.92 9.94 26.07
CA ALA A 169 -35.04 9.93 24.64
C ALA A 169 -33.64 10.28 24.11
N LYS A 170 -32.95 9.29 23.54
CA LYS A 170 -31.87 9.59 22.62
C LYS A 170 -32.49 10.58 21.64
N PRO A 171 -31.88 11.75 21.40
CA PRO A 171 -32.32 12.56 20.30
C PRO A 171 -32.33 11.63 19.09
N GLN A 172 -33.53 11.37 18.57
CA GLN A 172 -33.68 10.81 17.24
C GLN A 172 -33.00 11.85 16.36
N THR A 173 -31.72 11.61 16.07
CA THR A 173 -31.07 12.17 14.90
C THR A 173 -32.00 11.75 13.79
N LYS A 174 -32.83 12.69 13.33
CA LYS A 174 -33.59 12.55 12.10
C LYS A 174 -32.56 12.05 11.09
N SER A 175 -32.63 10.77 10.78
CA SER A 175 -32.07 10.22 9.57
C SER A 175 -32.87 10.93 8.49
N ASN A 176 -32.37 12.10 8.11
CA ASN A 176 -32.79 12.78 6.93
C ASN A 176 -32.64 11.72 5.84
N ALA A 177 -33.81 11.37 5.32
CA ALA A 177 -33.99 10.59 4.11
C ALA A 177 -32.90 10.98 3.12
N ALA A 178 -32.47 9.99 2.34
CA ALA A 178 -31.82 10.12 1.05
C ALA A 178 -32.30 11.39 0.35
N GLY A 179 -31.61 12.48 0.62
CA GLY A 179 -31.85 13.78 0.05
C GLY A 179 -30.96 13.81 -1.14
N ASP A 180 -31.57 13.91 -2.31
CA ASP A 180 -30.93 14.18 -3.59
C ASP A 180 -29.78 15.16 -3.37
N ALA A 181 -28.55 14.62 -3.36
CA ALA A 181 -27.34 15.38 -3.20
C ALA A 181 -27.22 16.26 -4.44
N SER A 182 -27.73 17.48 -4.32
CA SER A 182 -27.63 18.51 -5.33
C SER A 182 -26.16 18.68 -5.74
N PRO A 183 -25.79 18.41 -7.00
CA PRO A 183 -24.40 18.20 -7.41
C PRO A 183 -23.57 19.50 -7.56
N ASN A 184 -24.04 20.65 -7.05
CA ASN A 184 -23.53 21.95 -7.53
C ASN A 184 -22.80 22.82 -6.50
N ALA A 185 -22.46 22.28 -5.33
CA ALA A 185 -21.43 22.91 -4.50
C ALA A 185 -20.08 22.53 -5.10
N ALA A 186 -19.52 23.43 -5.93
CA ALA A 186 -18.19 23.32 -6.50
C ALA A 186 -17.13 23.15 -5.40
N ASN A 187 -16.95 21.89 -4.99
CA ASN A 187 -15.98 21.48 -3.99
C ASN A 187 -14.61 21.70 -4.60
N LYS A 188 -13.96 22.79 -4.21
CA LYS A 188 -12.63 23.16 -4.64
C LYS A 188 -11.66 22.04 -4.25
N SER A 189 -11.33 21.17 -5.19
CA SER A 189 -10.40 20.08 -4.97
C SER A 189 -9.04 20.65 -4.57
N THR A 190 -8.47 20.16 -3.47
CA THR A 190 -7.13 20.57 -3.06
C THR A 190 -6.12 19.80 -3.91
N GLN A 191 -5.17 20.51 -4.52
CA GLN A 191 -4.06 19.89 -5.26
C GLN A 191 -2.76 20.07 -4.50
N ILE A 192 -2.04 18.97 -4.25
CA ILE A 192 -0.71 18.98 -3.62
C ILE A 192 0.25 18.30 -4.58
N GLY A 193 1.26 19.02 -5.07
CA GLY A 193 2.23 18.46 -6.03
C GLY A 193 1.62 18.00 -7.36
N GLY A 194 0.51 18.60 -7.79
CA GLY A 194 -0.22 18.19 -9.02
C GLY A 194 -1.17 17.00 -8.82
N VAL A 195 -1.24 16.44 -7.62
CA VAL A 195 -2.15 15.34 -7.26
C VAL A 195 -3.45 15.90 -6.72
N THR A 196 -4.58 15.45 -7.28
CA THR A 196 -5.92 15.91 -6.88
C THR A 196 -6.43 15.11 -5.70
N PHE A 197 -6.83 15.78 -4.62
CA PHE A 197 -7.40 15.17 -3.43
C PHE A 197 -8.92 15.28 -3.45
N PRO A 198 -9.64 14.15 -3.30
CA PRO A 198 -11.09 14.16 -3.24
C PRO A 198 -11.56 14.75 -1.89
N ASN A 199 -12.54 15.66 -1.94
CA ASN A 199 -13.17 16.18 -0.72
C ASN A 199 -14.26 15.21 -0.25
N ILE A 200 -13.87 14.14 0.43
CA ILE A 200 -14.79 13.11 0.95
C ILE A 200 -14.78 13.15 2.48
N ALA A 201 -15.98 13.18 3.06
CA ALA A 201 -16.16 13.10 4.50
C ALA A 201 -15.61 11.76 5.03
N PRO A 202 -14.80 11.76 6.10
CA PRO A 202 -14.21 10.53 6.65
C PRO A 202 -15.24 9.46 7.04
N GLU A 203 -16.43 9.90 7.41
CA GLU A 203 -17.55 9.08 7.88
C GLU A 203 -18.08 8.11 6.81
N ALA A 204 -17.88 8.42 5.52
CA ALA A 204 -18.31 7.58 4.41
C ALA A 204 -17.63 6.20 4.39
N PHE A 205 -16.48 6.07 5.07
CA PHE A 205 -15.68 4.84 5.09
C PHE A 205 -15.84 4.02 6.37
N ASP A 206 -16.40 4.59 7.43
CA ASP A 206 -16.44 3.92 8.73
C ASP A 206 -17.54 2.84 8.80
N ASN A 207 -18.68 3.10 8.14
CA ASN A 207 -19.86 2.24 8.16
C ASN A 207 -20.21 1.70 6.76
N PRO A 208 -19.49 0.67 6.26
CA PRO A 208 -19.88 0.01 5.03
C PRO A 208 -21.25 -0.67 5.18
N PRO A 209 -22.03 -0.80 4.09
CA PRO A 209 -23.21 -1.67 4.06
C PRO A 209 -22.83 -3.10 4.48
N ALA A 210 -23.70 -3.77 5.24
CA ALA A 210 -23.41 -5.08 5.84
C ALA A 210 -23.08 -6.17 4.80
N ASP A 211 -23.53 -6.00 3.57
CA ASP A 211 -23.33 -6.90 2.42
C ASP A 211 -22.17 -6.50 1.50
N LYS A 212 -21.49 -5.37 1.76
CA LYS A 212 -20.49 -4.81 0.86
C LYS A 212 -19.20 -4.51 1.60
N GLU A 213 -18.23 -5.38 1.40
CA GLU A 213 -16.92 -5.25 2.05
C GLU A 213 -15.85 -4.68 1.13
N LEU A 214 -16.08 -4.64 -0.19
CA LEU A 214 -15.10 -4.16 -1.16
C LEU A 214 -15.40 -2.71 -1.48
N MET A 215 -14.37 -1.87 -1.53
CA MET A 215 -14.53 -0.50 -1.97
C MET A 215 -13.81 -0.29 -3.29
N ILE A 216 -14.57 0.05 -4.33
CA ILE A 216 -14.08 0.17 -5.71
C ILE A 216 -14.16 1.62 -6.15
N ALA A 217 -13.15 2.06 -6.88
CA ALA A 217 -13.19 3.31 -7.63
C ALA A 217 -12.59 3.10 -9.00
N SER A 218 -13.47 3.12 -9.99
CA SER A 218 -13.19 2.95 -11.40
C SER A 218 -14.04 3.94 -12.19
N ASN A 219 -13.74 4.08 -13.48
CA ASN A 219 -14.52 4.94 -14.36
C ASN A 219 -15.99 4.48 -14.46
N ASP A 220 -16.25 3.18 -14.28
CA ASP A 220 -17.59 2.59 -14.44
C ASP A 220 -18.34 2.47 -13.11
N ALA A 221 -17.63 2.34 -11.99
CA ALA A 221 -18.21 2.11 -10.67
C ALA A 221 -17.41 2.78 -9.55
N GLN A 222 -18.11 3.47 -8.65
CA GLN A 222 -17.57 4.08 -7.44
C GLN A 222 -18.39 3.67 -6.22
N GLY A 223 -17.72 3.32 -5.13
CA GLY A 223 -18.33 3.03 -3.84
C GLY A 223 -18.16 1.58 -3.39
N TRP A 224 -19.02 1.17 -2.47
CA TRP A 224 -19.00 -0.18 -1.90
C TRP A 224 -19.65 -1.18 -2.86
N VAL A 225 -18.98 -2.31 -3.07
CA VAL A 225 -19.37 -3.40 -3.98
C VAL A 225 -19.22 -4.74 -3.24
N SER A 226 -20.05 -5.72 -3.60
CA SER A 226 -20.03 -7.06 -2.98
C SER A 226 -19.18 -8.07 -3.74
N THR A 227 -18.82 -7.78 -5.00
CA THR A 227 -18.13 -8.71 -5.90
C THR A 227 -16.77 -8.15 -6.30
N ASP A 228 -15.74 -9.01 -6.26
CA ASP A 228 -14.40 -8.68 -6.74
C ASP A 228 -14.42 -8.56 -8.28
N THR A 229 -13.99 -7.42 -8.79
CA THR A 229 -13.97 -7.12 -10.24
C THR A 229 -12.68 -7.58 -10.92
N ARG A 230 -11.72 -8.13 -10.18
CA ARG A 230 -10.45 -8.60 -10.73
C ARG A 230 -10.63 -9.93 -11.48
N THR A 231 -9.92 -10.06 -12.59
CA THR A 231 -9.86 -11.27 -13.42
C THR A 231 -8.74 -12.17 -12.94
N ARG A 232 -9.04 -13.44 -12.69
CA ARG A 232 -8.03 -14.45 -12.36
C ARG A 232 -7.02 -14.61 -13.50
N GLY A 233 -5.77 -14.93 -13.15
CA GLY A 233 -4.64 -15.08 -14.07
C GLY A 233 -3.86 -13.80 -14.36
N LEU A 234 -4.36 -12.62 -13.94
CA LEU A 234 -3.66 -11.34 -14.10
C LEU A 234 -2.80 -11.00 -12.88
N ASN A 235 -1.75 -10.23 -13.12
CA ASN A 235 -0.89 -9.66 -12.08
C ASN A 235 -1.39 -8.27 -11.73
N TYR A 236 -1.64 -8.04 -10.45
CA TYR A 236 -2.14 -6.77 -9.93
C TYR A 236 -1.12 -6.14 -8.99
N MET A 237 -1.02 -4.81 -9.03
CA MET A 237 -0.15 -4.08 -8.12
C MET A 237 -0.84 -3.88 -6.76
N THR A 238 -0.26 -4.46 -5.71
CA THR A 238 -0.61 -4.21 -4.31
C THR A 238 0.15 -2.99 -3.81
N LEU A 239 -0.56 -2.04 -3.18
CA LEU A 239 0.05 -0.83 -2.61
C LEU A 239 0.39 -0.95 -1.13
N GLY A 240 -0.22 -1.92 -0.45
CA GLY A 240 -0.03 -2.18 0.97
C GLY A 240 -1.32 -2.55 1.69
N VAL A 241 -1.19 -2.76 3.00
CA VAL A 241 -2.30 -3.06 3.91
C VAL A 241 -2.51 -1.83 4.81
N LEU A 242 -3.73 -1.30 4.80
CA LEU A 242 -4.12 -0.06 5.46
C LEU A 242 -5.33 -0.30 6.36
N SER A 243 -5.64 0.67 7.24
CA SER A 243 -6.93 0.66 7.93
C SER A 243 -8.07 0.81 6.93
N ARG A 244 -9.31 0.41 7.28
CA ARG A 244 -10.49 0.61 6.42
C ARG A 244 -10.59 2.04 5.88
N ARG A 245 -10.50 3.02 6.79
CA ARG A 245 -10.63 4.44 6.44
C ARG A 245 -9.52 4.89 5.49
N ASP A 246 -8.27 4.53 5.79
CA ASP A 246 -7.12 4.92 4.96
C ASP A 246 -7.11 4.22 3.60
N GLY A 247 -7.51 2.94 3.55
CA GLY A 247 -7.69 2.21 2.29
C GLY A 247 -8.81 2.83 1.45
N GLY A 248 -9.88 3.26 2.11
CA GLY A 248 -10.96 4.07 1.54
C GLY A 248 -10.45 5.30 0.81
N TYR A 249 -9.73 6.15 1.54
CA TYR A 249 -9.16 7.35 0.96
C TYR A 249 -8.11 7.08 -0.13
N ALA A 250 -7.25 6.07 0.05
CA ALA A 250 -6.23 5.73 -0.93
C ALA A 250 -6.86 5.38 -2.30
N VAL A 251 -7.92 4.58 -2.31
CA VAL A 251 -8.65 4.22 -3.54
C VAL A 251 -9.29 5.44 -4.20
N MET A 252 -9.92 6.32 -3.41
CA MET A 252 -10.50 7.57 -3.93
C MET A 252 -9.44 8.52 -4.49
N LEU A 253 -8.29 8.63 -3.83
CA LEU A 253 -7.16 9.42 -4.29
C LEU A 253 -6.63 8.89 -5.62
N LEU A 254 -6.38 7.58 -5.73
CA LEU A 254 -5.89 6.96 -6.95
C LEU A 254 -6.86 7.21 -8.11
N HIS A 255 -8.15 7.03 -7.85
CA HIS A 255 -9.19 7.29 -8.83
C HIS A 255 -9.27 8.77 -9.27
N ALA A 256 -9.17 9.72 -8.32
CA ALA A 256 -9.12 11.15 -8.63
C ALA A 256 -7.90 11.52 -9.51
N ASN A 257 -6.87 10.67 -9.57
CA ASN A 257 -5.70 10.82 -10.43
C ASN A 257 -5.70 9.83 -11.61
N GLY A 258 -6.86 9.27 -11.96
CA GLY A 258 -7.06 8.44 -13.15
C GLY A 258 -6.54 7.01 -13.03
N ILE A 259 -6.25 6.52 -11.83
CA ILE A 259 -5.80 5.15 -11.58
C ILE A 259 -6.92 4.38 -10.87
N PRO A 260 -7.59 3.43 -11.55
CA PRO A 260 -8.66 2.65 -10.93
C PRO A 260 -8.07 1.69 -9.89
N ALA A 261 -8.71 1.62 -8.73
CA ALA A 261 -8.22 0.88 -7.57
C ALA A 261 -9.38 0.24 -6.78
N VAL A 262 -9.04 -0.78 -5.99
CA VAL A 262 -9.96 -1.47 -5.08
C VAL A 262 -9.29 -1.72 -3.73
N ALA A 263 -10.04 -1.52 -2.65
CA ALA A 263 -9.65 -1.90 -1.30
C ALA A 263 -10.49 -3.10 -0.86
N MET A 264 -9.83 -4.17 -0.44
CA MET A 264 -10.48 -5.41 -0.01
C MET A 264 -10.06 -5.78 1.41
N PRO A 265 -10.96 -6.37 2.21
CA PRO A 265 -10.58 -6.86 3.54
C PRO A 265 -9.50 -7.94 3.42
N VAL A 266 -8.53 -7.91 4.30
CA VAL A 266 -7.53 -8.97 4.46
C VAL A 266 -8.04 -9.90 5.55
N ASP A 267 -8.24 -11.17 5.20
CA ASP A 267 -8.51 -12.19 6.21
C ASP A 267 -7.33 -12.25 7.18
N SER A 268 -7.59 -11.94 8.44
CA SER A 268 -6.65 -12.14 9.53
C SER A 268 -6.57 -13.65 9.80
N GLY A 269 -5.81 -14.35 8.96
CA GLY A 269 -5.63 -15.79 9.05
C GLY A 269 -5.34 -16.22 10.49
N GLY A 270 -6.26 -16.98 11.08
CA GLY A 270 -5.95 -17.89 12.19
C GLY A 270 -6.16 -17.40 13.62
N SER A 271 -6.63 -16.18 13.90
CA SER A 271 -6.95 -15.82 15.30
C SER A 271 -8.45 -15.82 15.55
N SER A 272 -8.98 -16.98 15.94
CA SER A 272 -10.34 -17.14 16.50
C SER A 272 -10.51 -16.43 17.86
N ALA A 273 -9.55 -15.64 18.31
CA ALA A 273 -9.71 -14.85 19.52
C ALA A 273 -10.83 -13.82 19.31
N ASN A 274 -11.79 -13.77 20.24
CA ASN A 274 -12.97 -12.89 20.24
C ASN A 274 -12.66 -11.38 20.11
N ASN A 275 -11.39 -11.00 20.07
CA ASN A 275 -10.91 -9.65 19.83
C ASN A 275 -10.35 -9.55 18.41
N ARG A 276 -11.23 -9.62 17.40
CA ARG A 276 -10.84 -9.25 16.03
C ARG A 276 -10.37 -7.80 16.08
N GLY A 277 -9.07 -7.59 15.83
CA GLY A 277 -8.49 -6.26 15.71
C GLY A 277 -9.18 -5.44 14.60
N PRO A 278 -8.78 -4.18 14.41
CA PRO A 278 -9.33 -3.35 13.35
C PRO A 278 -9.17 -4.07 12.00
N LEU A 279 -10.26 -4.11 11.23
CA LEU A 279 -10.26 -4.71 9.90
C LEU A 279 -9.25 -3.99 9.02
N LEU A 280 -8.29 -4.76 8.52
CA LEU A 280 -7.25 -4.29 7.63
C LEU A 280 -7.69 -4.51 6.19
N TYR A 281 -7.37 -3.55 5.33
CA TYR A 281 -7.74 -3.55 3.93
C TYR A 281 -6.48 -3.51 3.08
N ARG A 282 -6.39 -4.41 2.10
CA ARG A 282 -5.33 -4.38 1.10
C ARG A 282 -5.82 -3.60 -0.11
N VAL A 283 -5.01 -2.63 -0.53
CA VAL A 283 -5.31 -1.79 -1.70
C VAL A 283 -4.60 -2.35 -2.93
N TRP A 284 -5.37 -2.55 -3.99
CA TRP A 284 -4.93 -3.08 -5.27
C TRP A 284 -5.27 -2.10 -6.39
N LEU A 285 -4.42 -2.03 -7.41
CA LEU A 285 -4.78 -1.37 -8.67
C LEU A 285 -5.59 -2.33 -9.53
N LEU A 286 -6.62 -1.82 -10.22
CA LEU A 286 -7.46 -2.63 -11.12
C LEU A 286 -6.84 -2.81 -12.51
N GLN A 287 -5.79 -2.06 -12.84
CA GLN A 287 -5.02 -2.25 -14.07
C GLN A 287 -4.13 -3.51 -13.93
N GLY A 288 -4.70 -4.66 -14.27
CA GLY A 288 -3.97 -5.93 -14.31
C GLY A 288 -3.04 -6.02 -15.52
N ILE A 289 -1.93 -6.73 -15.36
CA ILE A 289 -0.97 -7.04 -16.43
C ILE A 289 -0.92 -8.56 -16.64
N THR A 290 -0.92 -8.99 -17.90
CA THR A 290 -0.83 -10.41 -18.26
C THR A 290 0.54 -10.99 -17.86
N SER A 291 0.65 -12.32 -17.78
CA SER A 291 1.92 -12.97 -17.44
C SER A 291 2.98 -12.77 -18.53
N GLU A 292 2.54 -12.62 -19.79
CA GLU A 292 3.35 -12.36 -20.97
C GLU A 292 3.92 -10.94 -20.92
N GLU A 293 3.07 -9.92 -20.71
CA GLU A 293 3.50 -8.52 -20.53
C GLU A 293 4.43 -8.35 -19.32
N TRP A 294 4.16 -9.09 -18.23
CA TRP A 294 5.02 -9.10 -17.04
C TRP A 294 6.43 -9.58 -17.36
N ARG A 295 6.56 -10.70 -18.09
CA ARG A 295 7.85 -11.26 -18.50
C ARG A 295 8.57 -10.37 -19.52
N ALA A 296 7.82 -9.66 -20.36
CA ALA A 296 8.35 -8.76 -21.37
C ALA A 296 8.92 -7.45 -20.79
N ASN A 297 8.75 -7.18 -19.48
CA ASN A 297 9.07 -5.89 -18.87
C ASN A 297 8.43 -4.71 -19.62
N ASP A 298 7.13 -4.81 -19.89
CA ASP A 298 6.35 -3.78 -20.57
C ASP A 298 6.57 -2.39 -19.95
N SER A 299 6.76 -1.35 -20.78
CA SER A 299 6.91 0.03 -20.35
C SER A 299 5.73 0.52 -19.51
N ARG A 300 4.53 -0.01 -19.77
CA ARG A 300 3.31 0.29 -19.00
C ARG A 300 3.48 0.02 -17.50
N LYS A 301 4.20 -1.05 -17.14
CA LYS A 301 4.50 -1.39 -15.74
C LYS A 301 5.36 -0.31 -15.08
N GLY A 302 6.40 0.16 -15.77
CA GLY A 302 7.30 1.20 -15.27
C GLY A 302 6.61 2.56 -15.15
N GLU A 303 5.76 2.91 -16.10
CA GLU A 303 4.95 4.13 -16.06
C GLU A 303 3.96 4.12 -14.90
N LEU A 304 3.28 2.98 -14.67
CA LEU A 304 2.34 2.83 -13.57
C LEU A 304 3.05 2.92 -12.21
N ASP A 305 4.17 2.23 -12.03
CA ASP A 305 4.99 2.30 -10.81
C ASP A 305 5.43 3.75 -10.53
N LYS A 306 5.90 4.46 -11.56
CA LYS A 306 6.30 5.86 -11.44
C LYS A 306 5.13 6.74 -10.98
N ARG A 307 3.97 6.64 -11.61
CA ARG A 307 2.78 7.43 -11.25
C ARG A 307 2.31 7.15 -9.83
N VAL A 308 2.26 5.88 -9.45
CA VAL A 308 1.87 5.46 -8.10
C VAL A 308 2.81 6.04 -7.04
N ARG A 309 4.12 6.03 -7.29
CA ARG A 309 5.10 6.64 -6.37
C ARG A 309 4.97 8.15 -6.28
N GLU A 310 4.66 8.84 -7.38
CA GLU A 310 4.40 10.29 -7.37
C GLU A 310 3.17 10.63 -6.54
N ILE A 311 2.08 9.89 -6.73
CA ILE A 311 0.85 10.02 -5.93
C ILE A 311 1.11 9.69 -4.46
N GLY A 312 1.85 8.62 -4.18
CA GLY A 312 2.18 8.20 -2.83
C GLY A 312 3.03 9.22 -2.07
N LYS A 313 3.97 9.90 -2.74
CA LYS A 313 4.70 11.02 -2.13
C LYS A 313 3.78 12.18 -1.75
N ALA A 314 2.85 12.56 -2.63
CA ALA A 314 1.88 13.61 -2.33
C ALA A 314 0.93 13.19 -1.20
N TRP A 315 0.50 11.93 -1.19
CA TRP A 315 -0.30 11.33 -0.12
C TRP A 315 0.41 11.41 1.22
N LYS A 316 1.71 11.10 1.27
CA LYS A 316 2.53 11.22 2.48
C LYS A 316 2.67 12.66 2.96
N GLN A 317 2.81 13.62 2.03
CA GLN A 317 2.82 15.06 2.34
C GLN A 317 1.48 15.53 2.94
N ALA A 318 0.37 14.95 2.47
CA ALA A 318 -0.97 15.15 3.01
C ALA A 318 -1.23 14.38 4.33
N LYS A 319 -0.18 13.88 5.00
CA LYS A 319 -0.23 13.09 6.23
C LYS A 319 -0.86 11.70 6.08
N GLY A 320 -0.87 11.15 4.87
CA GLY A 320 -1.24 9.75 4.64
C GLY A 320 -0.32 8.76 5.39
N PRO A 321 -0.81 7.56 5.73
CA PRO A 321 -0.04 6.57 6.49
C PRO A 321 1.17 6.02 5.70
N THR A 322 1.03 5.85 4.39
CA THR A 322 2.03 5.27 3.48
C THR A 322 2.43 6.26 2.38
N ASP A 323 3.52 5.99 1.67
CA ASP A 323 3.94 6.68 0.45
C ASP A 323 3.90 5.77 -0.79
N PHE A 324 3.33 4.56 -0.66
CA PHE A 324 3.28 3.52 -1.69
C PHE A 324 4.65 3.09 -2.23
N ALA A 325 5.76 3.36 -1.53
CA ALA A 325 7.09 2.96 -1.98
C ALA A 325 7.29 1.44 -1.98
N ASP A 326 6.60 0.74 -1.09
CA ASP A 326 6.64 -0.72 -0.95
C ASP A 326 5.60 -1.44 -1.83
N ALA A 327 5.15 -0.79 -2.92
CA ALA A 327 4.22 -1.43 -3.86
C ALA A 327 4.89 -2.63 -4.54
N TYR A 328 4.15 -3.73 -4.67
CA TYR A 328 4.61 -4.95 -5.33
C TYR A 328 3.51 -5.55 -6.20
N TRP A 329 3.91 -6.42 -7.12
CA TRP A 329 2.98 -7.11 -8.01
C TRP A 329 2.71 -8.50 -7.47
N ASP A 330 1.43 -8.87 -7.44
CA ASP A 330 0.98 -10.17 -6.98
C ASP A 330 -0.02 -10.74 -7.99
N LYS A 331 0.09 -12.05 -8.23
CA LYS A 331 -0.70 -12.73 -9.24
C LYS A 331 -1.97 -13.26 -8.59
N LEU A 332 -3.11 -12.95 -9.17
CA LEU A 332 -4.38 -13.52 -8.75
C LEU A 332 -4.53 -14.90 -9.39
N ASP A 333 -4.35 -15.98 -8.63
CA ASP A 333 -4.55 -17.36 -9.11
C ASP A 333 -6.02 -17.81 -9.05
#